data_AF-A0A178HF40-F1
#
_entry.id   AF-A0A178HF40-F1
#
_cell.length_a   1.000
_cell.length_b   1.000
_cell.length_c   1.000
_cell.angle_alpha   90.00
_cell.angle_beta   90.00
_cell.angle_gamma   90.00
#
_symmetry.space_group_name_H-M   'P 1'
#
loop_
_entity.id
_entity.type
_entity.pdbx_description
1 polymer ?
#
loop_
_entity_poly.entity_id
_entity_poly.type
_entity_poly.pdbx_seq_one_letter_code
_entity_poly.pdbx_strand_id
1 'polypeptide(L)'
;MSQKNQFLKKGLQSAAVIGGSLAYLYFQNYQLGKTHYLVESPRYAGGLEGVKIAHLSDLNFPDQRVKVVDILKAVKEEEVDLVAITGNLIHPEKAFDRQELAVFIKQLANLAPVFYVSGSNEVKSPYSHLMEELLRQAGVKVLHDQAETITLHGQDLVVMGLAEKPGRHFLKGDALRYLPLEADQLALPKILLAHHPEAFLRYHESIEKSPDLVLSGHAQGGQIRIPGLGGLYASDQGHLPQYTEGVFRLPGDQYKCLVISRGIGTPKWHVRFNNQSELVLVQLTASKEAFLERELAETDREIAAYGGLSWKQAKAILNNEVDEELAAQTAQADLVPAKSEVEAETLAITDPDQGQRSKYLSIQEESDEV
;
A
#
# COMPACT_ATOMS: atom_id res chain seq x y z
N MET A 1 -12.71 -47.22 -23.88
CA MET A 1 -11.82 -46.81 -22.76
C MET A 1 -12.31 -47.49 -21.49
N SER A 2 -11.46 -48.26 -20.79
CA SER A 2 -11.85 -49.06 -19.61
C SER A 2 -12.32 -48.16 -18.44
N GLN A 3 -13.34 -48.60 -17.68
CA GLN A 3 -13.81 -47.92 -16.46
C GLN A 3 -12.65 -47.58 -15.51
N LYS A 4 -11.63 -48.45 -15.41
CA LYS A 4 -10.42 -48.19 -14.61
C LYS A 4 -9.67 -46.91 -15.03
N ASN A 5 -9.58 -46.63 -16.33
CA ASN A 5 -8.92 -45.43 -16.83
C ASN A 5 -9.75 -44.17 -16.55
N GLN A 6 -11.08 -44.29 -16.46
CA GLN A 6 -11.96 -43.17 -16.09
C GLN A 6 -11.87 -42.85 -14.59
N PHE A 7 -11.81 -43.87 -13.72
CA PHE A 7 -11.56 -43.68 -12.29
C PHE A 7 -10.19 -43.06 -12.02
N LEU A 8 -9.13 -43.54 -12.69
CA LEU A 8 -7.78 -43.00 -12.53
C LEU A 8 -7.69 -41.53 -12.98
N LYS A 9 -8.33 -41.18 -14.11
CA LYS A 9 -8.40 -39.79 -14.59
C LYS A 9 -9.14 -38.88 -13.61
N LYS A 10 -10.28 -39.31 -13.05
CA LYS A 10 -11.02 -38.55 -12.04
C LYS A 10 -10.20 -38.36 -10.75
N GLY A 11 -9.50 -39.40 -10.30
CA GLY A 11 -8.60 -39.31 -9.14
C GLY A 11 -7.47 -38.29 -9.37
N LEU A 12 -6.85 -38.31 -10.55
CA LEU A 12 -5.79 -37.37 -10.90
C LEU A 12 -6.30 -35.91 -10.99
N GLN A 13 -7.50 -35.70 -11.56
CA GLN A 13 -8.13 -34.39 -11.62
C GLN A 13 -8.43 -33.84 -10.22
N SER A 14 -9.02 -34.65 -9.34
CA SER A 14 -9.29 -34.23 -7.96
C SER A 14 -8.00 -33.90 -7.20
N ALA A 15 -6.95 -34.71 -7.35
CA ALA A 15 -5.64 -34.45 -6.75
C ALA A 15 -5.04 -33.13 -7.25
N ALA A 16 -5.13 -32.84 -8.56
CA ALA A 16 -4.65 -31.59 -9.14
C ALA A 16 -5.42 -30.37 -8.61
N VAL A 17 -6.75 -30.45 -8.48
CA VAL A 17 -7.56 -29.35 -7.92
C VAL A 17 -7.20 -29.08 -6.46
N ILE A 18 -7.07 -30.14 -5.64
CA ILE A 18 -6.67 -30.01 -4.24
C ILE A 18 -5.26 -29.43 -4.14
N GLY A 19 -4.31 -29.95 -4.91
CA GLY A 19 -2.94 -29.46 -4.94
C GLY A 19 -2.86 -27.99 -5.34
N GLY A 20 -3.58 -27.60 -6.40
CA GLY A 20 -3.67 -26.20 -6.85
C GLY A 20 -4.30 -25.28 -5.80
N SER A 21 -5.35 -25.74 -5.12
CA SER A 21 -6.03 -24.97 -4.07
C SER A 21 -5.13 -24.76 -2.85
N LEU A 22 -4.41 -25.80 -2.43
CA LEU A 22 -3.45 -25.71 -1.33
C LEU A 22 -2.27 -24.80 -1.68
N ALA A 23 -1.73 -24.90 -2.89
CA ALA A 23 -0.67 -24.02 -3.37
C ALA A 23 -1.13 -22.56 -3.43
N TYR A 24 -2.36 -22.31 -3.90
CA TYR A 24 -2.97 -20.99 -3.94
C TYR A 24 -3.13 -20.39 -2.53
N LEU A 25 -3.68 -21.16 -1.58
CA LEU A 25 -3.81 -20.73 -0.19
C LEU A 25 -2.45 -20.46 0.45
N TYR A 26 -1.45 -21.30 0.17
CA TYR A 26 -0.09 -21.10 0.64
C TYR A 26 0.49 -19.78 0.10
N PHE A 27 0.42 -19.55 -1.21
CA PHE A 27 0.87 -18.31 -1.85
C PHE A 27 0.22 -17.08 -1.21
N GLN A 28 -1.10 -17.08 -1.06
CA GLN A 28 -1.86 -15.96 -0.48
C GLN A 28 -1.52 -15.67 1.01
N ASN A 29 -0.95 -16.62 1.74
CA ASN A 29 -0.74 -16.50 3.19
C ASN A 29 0.72 -16.38 3.62
N TYR A 30 1.65 -16.79 2.77
CA TYR A 30 3.07 -16.89 3.12
C TYR A 30 3.99 -16.12 2.18
N GLN A 31 3.48 -15.61 1.05
CA GLN A 31 4.26 -14.74 0.17
C GLN A 31 3.84 -13.29 0.31
N LEU A 32 4.84 -12.42 0.35
CA LEU A 32 4.67 -10.98 0.35
C LEU A 32 4.25 -10.52 -1.06
N GLY A 33 3.11 -9.84 -1.16
CA GLY A 33 2.76 -9.03 -2.32
C GLY A 33 3.27 -7.60 -2.14
N LYS A 34 3.57 -6.93 -3.25
CA LYS A 34 3.85 -5.50 -3.31
C LYS A 34 2.70 -4.80 -4.04
N THR A 35 2.31 -3.63 -3.55
CA THR A 35 1.35 -2.77 -4.26
C THR A 35 1.91 -1.36 -4.33
N HIS A 36 2.03 -0.82 -5.53
CA HIS A 36 2.55 0.52 -5.78
C HIS A 36 1.41 1.51 -6.00
N TYR A 37 1.45 2.64 -5.30
CA TYR A 37 0.53 3.76 -5.47
C TYR A 37 1.31 5.02 -5.80
N LEU A 38 0.93 5.66 -6.92
CA LEU A 38 1.36 7.01 -7.25
C LEU A 38 0.35 8.00 -6.64
N VAL A 39 0.81 8.79 -5.66
CA VAL A 39 0.02 9.77 -4.93
C VAL A 39 0.34 11.17 -5.43
N GLU A 40 -0.69 11.86 -5.88
CA GLU A 40 -0.58 13.14 -6.54
C GLU A 40 -1.01 14.29 -5.65
N SER A 41 -0.16 15.32 -5.55
CA SER A 41 -0.52 16.63 -5.01
C SER A 41 0.45 17.68 -5.55
N PRO A 42 -0.02 18.86 -5.98
CA PRO A 42 0.86 19.96 -6.38
C PRO A 42 1.89 20.35 -5.31
N ARG A 43 1.61 20.03 -4.03
CA ARG A 43 2.49 20.27 -2.89
C ARG A 43 3.71 19.35 -2.86
N TYR A 44 3.74 18.30 -3.67
CA TYR A 44 4.90 17.41 -3.84
C TYR A 44 5.84 17.83 -4.97
N ALA A 45 5.60 18.96 -5.63
CA ALA A 45 6.56 19.53 -6.58
C ALA A 45 7.89 19.84 -5.89
N GLY A 46 8.99 19.77 -6.65
CA GLY A 46 10.33 20.06 -6.15
C GLY A 46 11.01 18.82 -5.58
N GLY A 47 11.60 18.95 -4.38
CA GLY A 47 12.35 17.88 -3.71
C GLY A 47 11.49 16.73 -3.18
N LEU A 48 10.16 16.82 -3.27
CA LEU A 48 9.28 15.69 -2.93
C LEU A 48 8.84 14.87 -4.14
N GLU A 49 9.19 15.29 -5.35
CA GLU A 49 8.87 14.57 -6.57
C GLU A 49 9.65 13.26 -6.61
N GLY A 50 8.92 12.15 -6.75
CA GLY A 50 9.51 10.82 -6.81
C GLY A 50 9.88 10.20 -5.46
N VAL A 51 9.67 10.90 -4.33
CA VAL A 51 9.91 10.36 -2.98
C VAL A 51 9.12 9.06 -2.78
N LYS A 52 9.82 8.02 -2.30
CA LYS A 52 9.27 6.67 -2.10
C LYS A 52 9.11 6.34 -0.62
N ILE A 53 7.94 5.81 -0.25
CA ILE A 53 7.58 5.46 1.11
C ILE A 53 7.19 3.97 1.16
N ALA A 54 7.91 3.18 1.95
CA ALA A 54 7.45 1.84 2.33
C ALA A 54 6.46 1.94 3.48
N HIS A 55 5.23 1.48 3.26
CA HIS A 55 4.18 1.42 4.27
C HIS A 55 3.93 -0.02 4.69
N LEU A 56 4.29 -0.30 5.94
CA LEU A 56 4.10 -1.58 6.60
C LEU A 56 2.99 -1.45 7.65
N SER A 57 2.07 -2.40 7.69
CA SER A 57 1.02 -2.43 8.71
C SER A 57 0.70 -3.86 9.12
N ASP A 58 0.20 -4.02 10.35
CA ASP A 58 -0.41 -5.26 10.82
C ASP A 58 0.51 -6.49 10.68
N LEU A 59 1.80 -6.37 11.02
CA LEU A 59 2.73 -7.50 10.98
C LEU A 59 2.37 -8.58 12.00
N ASN A 60 1.84 -8.21 13.18
CA ASN A 60 1.39 -9.15 14.20
C ASN A 60 2.47 -10.13 14.72
N PHE A 61 3.72 -9.71 14.97
CA PHE A 61 4.78 -10.60 15.48
C PHE A 61 4.32 -11.48 16.66
N PRO A 62 4.59 -12.81 16.64
CA PRO A 62 5.33 -13.57 15.62
C PRO A 62 4.45 -14.22 14.51
N ASP A 63 3.19 -13.78 14.34
CA ASP A 63 2.21 -14.33 13.39
C ASP A 63 2.23 -13.63 12.00
N GLN A 64 3.32 -12.99 11.63
CA GLN A 64 3.46 -12.32 10.34
C GLN A 64 3.34 -13.26 9.13
N ARG A 65 3.64 -14.56 9.32
CA ARG A 65 3.69 -15.64 8.30
C ARG A 65 4.68 -15.44 7.15
N VAL A 66 4.79 -14.23 6.63
CA VAL A 66 5.86 -13.78 5.74
C VAL A 66 7.17 -13.70 6.53
N LYS A 67 8.27 -14.19 5.94
CA LYS A 67 9.56 -14.09 6.62
C LYS A 67 10.02 -12.63 6.66
N VAL A 68 10.53 -12.21 7.80
CA VAL A 68 11.06 -10.85 7.99
C VAL A 68 12.14 -10.48 6.97
N VAL A 69 12.96 -11.45 6.56
CA VAL A 69 13.99 -11.26 5.52
C VAL A 69 13.40 -10.91 4.15
N ASP A 70 12.22 -11.47 3.81
CA ASP A 70 11.57 -11.20 2.52
C ASP A 70 11.01 -9.77 2.50
N ILE A 71 10.49 -9.29 3.64
CA ILE A 71 10.05 -7.90 3.83
C ILE A 71 11.24 -6.95 3.69
N LEU A 72 12.34 -7.22 4.37
CA LEU A 72 13.55 -6.41 4.32
C LEU A 72 14.14 -6.33 2.92
N LYS A 73 14.18 -7.47 2.21
CA LYS A 73 14.62 -7.53 0.82
C LYS A 73 13.73 -6.66 -0.06
N ALA A 74 12.41 -6.82 0.02
CA ALA A 74 11.47 -6.03 -0.76
C ALA A 74 11.60 -4.52 -0.49
N VAL A 75 11.70 -4.10 0.78
CA VAL A 75 11.90 -2.67 1.12
C VAL A 75 13.22 -2.13 0.58
N LYS A 76 14.28 -2.95 0.62
CA LYS A 76 15.61 -2.56 0.12
C LYS A 76 15.63 -2.39 -1.41
N GLU A 77 14.97 -3.29 -2.13
CA GLU A 77 14.91 -3.27 -3.61
C GLU A 77 14.17 -2.04 -4.15
N GLU A 78 13.27 -1.46 -3.36
CA GLU A 78 12.46 -0.32 -3.77
C GLU A 78 13.16 1.04 -3.55
N GLU A 79 14.34 1.04 -2.91
CA GLU A 79 15.15 2.24 -2.63
C GLU A 79 14.33 3.36 -1.96
N VAL A 80 13.64 3.01 -0.87
CA VAL A 80 12.73 3.95 -0.20
C VAL A 80 13.44 5.06 0.56
N ASP A 81 12.81 6.24 0.59
CA ASP A 81 13.27 7.41 1.35
C ASP A 81 12.73 7.44 2.79
N LEU A 82 11.65 6.70 3.03
CA LEU A 82 10.93 6.69 4.30
C LEU A 82 10.27 5.32 4.53
N VAL A 83 10.27 4.86 5.79
CA VAL A 83 9.45 3.72 6.21
C VAL A 83 8.40 4.17 7.21
N ALA A 84 7.14 3.85 6.93
CA ALA A 84 5.98 4.12 7.77
C ALA A 84 5.41 2.81 8.32
N ILE A 85 5.30 2.71 9.65
CA ILE A 85 4.69 1.57 10.34
C ILE A 85 3.41 2.03 11.04
N THR A 86 2.25 1.59 10.57
CA THR A 86 0.95 2.08 11.04
C THR A 86 0.26 1.11 12.00
N GLY A 87 0.97 0.64 13.01
CA GLY A 87 0.41 -0.14 14.12
C GLY A 87 0.25 -1.64 13.87
N ASN A 88 -0.19 -2.34 14.93
CA ASN A 88 -0.33 -3.81 14.98
C ASN A 88 0.97 -4.54 14.57
N LEU A 89 2.10 -4.03 15.04
CA LEU A 89 3.41 -4.64 14.83
C LEU A 89 3.53 -5.95 15.63
N ILE A 90 2.96 -6.01 16.84
CA ILE A 90 2.99 -7.20 17.70
C ILE A 90 1.60 -7.80 17.91
N HIS A 91 1.55 -9.10 18.22
CA HIS A 91 0.31 -9.77 18.61
C HIS A 91 -0.17 -9.26 19.99
N PRO A 92 -1.49 -9.13 20.23
CA PRO A 92 -2.01 -8.54 21.48
C PRO A 92 -1.79 -9.41 22.73
N GLU A 93 -1.45 -10.70 22.56
CA GLU A 93 -1.33 -11.66 23.68
C GLU A 93 -0.07 -12.52 23.65
N LYS A 94 0.62 -12.62 22.51
CA LYS A 94 1.74 -13.55 22.37
C LYS A 94 3.04 -12.81 22.65
N ALA A 95 3.94 -13.46 23.36
CA ALA A 95 5.33 -13.00 23.42
C ALA A 95 5.97 -13.13 22.03
N PHE A 96 6.93 -12.26 21.75
CA PHE A 96 7.75 -12.28 20.53
C PHE A 96 9.22 -12.46 20.91
N ASP A 97 10.03 -12.92 19.95
CA ASP A 97 11.48 -12.93 20.11
C ASP A 97 12.01 -11.50 20.03
N ARG A 98 12.59 -11.03 21.14
CA ARG A 98 13.09 -9.66 21.26
C ARG A 98 14.25 -9.39 20.31
N GLN A 99 15.12 -10.38 20.10
CA GLN A 99 16.28 -10.23 19.22
C GLN A 99 15.83 -10.20 17.76
N GLU A 100 14.88 -11.06 17.38
CA GLU A 100 14.31 -11.06 16.03
C GLU A 100 13.69 -9.69 15.70
N LEU A 101 12.83 -9.17 16.58
CA LEU A 101 12.21 -7.86 16.38
C LEU A 101 13.24 -6.72 16.34
N ALA A 102 14.18 -6.71 17.28
CA ALA A 102 15.21 -5.67 17.34
C ALA A 102 16.09 -5.66 16.07
N VAL A 103 16.49 -6.85 15.58
CA VAL A 103 17.28 -6.97 14.34
C VAL A 103 16.47 -6.53 13.14
N PHE A 104 15.22 -6.97 13.02
CA PHE A 104 14.33 -6.58 11.92
C PHE A 104 14.17 -5.07 11.84
N ILE A 105 13.82 -4.43 12.95
CA ILE A 105 13.61 -2.99 13.01
C ILE A 105 14.91 -2.22 12.79
N LYS A 106 16.03 -2.70 13.35
CA LYS A 106 17.33 -2.06 13.12
C LYS A 106 17.74 -2.11 11.65
N GLN A 107 17.44 -3.20 10.95
CA GLN A 107 17.71 -3.30 9.52
C GLN A 107 16.84 -2.36 8.70
N LEU A 108 15.55 -2.19 9.02
CA LEU A 108 14.71 -1.15 8.40
C LEU A 108 15.28 0.26 8.63
N ALA A 109 15.68 0.57 9.87
CA ALA A 109 16.26 1.86 10.23
C ALA A 109 17.62 2.16 9.58
N ASN A 110 18.31 1.14 9.06
CA ASN A 110 19.53 1.32 8.28
C ASN A 110 19.25 1.59 6.79
N LEU A 111 18.03 1.30 6.30
CA LEU A 111 17.62 1.58 4.92
C LEU A 111 17.12 3.02 4.77
N ALA A 112 16.26 3.46 5.69
CA ALA A 112 15.67 4.80 5.68
C ALA A 112 15.17 5.20 7.09
N PRO A 113 14.88 6.49 7.34
CA PRO A 113 14.16 6.91 8.54
C PRO A 113 12.85 6.13 8.71
N VAL A 114 12.62 5.62 9.92
CA VAL A 114 11.42 4.82 10.25
C VAL A 114 10.55 5.58 11.23
N PHE A 115 9.27 5.66 10.90
CA PHE A 115 8.25 6.27 11.74
C PHE A 115 7.19 5.23 12.12
N TYR A 116 6.73 5.31 13.36
CA TYR A 116 5.81 4.33 13.93
C TYR A 116 4.68 5.01 14.71
N VAL A 117 3.48 4.46 14.56
CA VAL A 117 2.33 4.71 15.44
C VAL A 117 1.76 3.40 15.96
N SER A 118 1.17 3.43 17.15
CA SER A 118 0.52 2.27 17.76
C SER A 118 -0.79 1.89 17.05
N GLY A 119 -1.12 0.61 17.07
CA GLY A 119 -2.41 0.07 16.65
C GLY A 119 -3.19 -0.54 17.81
N SER A 120 -4.34 -1.13 17.49
CA SER A 120 -5.27 -1.67 18.50
C SER A 120 -4.68 -2.86 19.28
N ASN A 121 -3.70 -3.56 18.73
CA ASN A 121 -3.00 -4.65 19.42
C ASN A 121 -2.06 -4.14 20.50
N GLU A 122 -1.32 -3.06 20.24
CA GLU A 122 -0.39 -2.49 21.21
C GLU A 122 -1.10 -1.94 22.44
N VAL A 123 -2.33 -1.42 22.30
CA VAL A 123 -3.15 -1.01 23.45
C VAL A 123 -3.55 -2.20 24.33
N LYS A 124 -3.65 -3.40 23.77
CA LYS A 124 -4.05 -4.63 24.49
C LYS A 124 -2.84 -5.42 25.03
N SER A 125 -1.67 -5.26 24.40
CA SER A 125 -0.52 -6.11 24.64
C SER A 125 0.25 -5.71 25.90
N PRO A 126 0.55 -6.66 26.82
CA PRO A 126 1.45 -6.38 27.94
C PRO A 126 2.91 -6.16 27.50
N TYR A 127 3.23 -6.44 26.23
CA TYR A 127 4.58 -6.29 25.67
C TYR A 127 4.80 -4.97 24.93
N SER A 128 3.79 -4.09 24.88
CA SER A 128 3.84 -2.84 24.10
C SER A 128 5.00 -1.91 24.53
N HIS A 129 5.17 -1.70 25.84
CA HIS A 129 6.28 -0.87 26.34
C HIS A 129 7.66 -1.44 25.95
N LEU A 130 7.83 -2.76 26.08
CA LEU A 130 9.07 -3.42 25.69
C LEU A 130 9.31 -3.29 24.18
N MET A 131 8.28 -3.45 23.36
CA MET A 131 8.38 -3.26 21.92
C MET A 131 8.82 -1.82 21.59
N GLU A 132 8.19 -0.81 22.20
CA GLU A 132 8.53 0.59 21.92
C GLU A 132 9.95 0.93 22.34
N GLU A 133 10.42 0.38 23.45
CA GLU A 133 11.80 0.51 23.88
C GLU A 133 12.77 -0.03 22.80
N LEU A 134 12.49 -1.21 22.25
CA LEU A 134 13.29 -1.78 21.16
C LEU A 134 13.24 -0.92 19.88
N LEU A 135 12.06 -0.38 19.53
CA LEU A 135 11.91 0.54 18.40
C LEU A 135 12.79 1.78 18.57
N ARG A 136 12.69 2.45 19.73
CA ARG A 136 13.46 3.66 20.03
C ARG A 136 14.96 3.39 20.06
N GLN A 137 15.39 2.28 20.66
CA GLN A 137 16.81 1.86 20.67
C GLN A 137 17.35 1.60 19.26
N ALA A 138 16.51 1.12 18.34
CA ALA A 138 16.89 0.90 16.95
C ALA A 138 16.98 2.19 16.12
N GLY A 139 16.45 3.32 16.62
CA GLY A 139 16.40 4.61 15.95
C GLY A 139 15.06 4.95 15.30
N VAL A 140 13.99 4.21 15.61
CA VAL A 140 12.64 4.50 15.12
C VAL A 140 12.05 5.70 15.84
N LYS A 141 11.42 6.59 15.07
CA LYS A 141 10.64 7.73 15.56
C LYS A 141 9.22 7.27 15.88
N VAL A 142 8.96 7.01 17.15
CA VAL A 142 7.61 6.65 17.64
C VAL A 142 6.82 7.93 17.90
N LEU A 143 5.82 8.20 17.07
CA LEU A 143 5.04 9.43 17.05
C LEU A 143 3.69 9.23 17.73
N HIS A 144 3.61 9.53 19.03
CA HIS A 144 2.35 9.44 19.76
C HIS A 144 1.69 10.81 19.90
N ASP A 145 0.72 11.11 19.04
CA ASP A 145 0.09 12.43 18.91
C ASP A 145 1.14 13.55 18.70
N GLN A 146 2.13 13.26 17.87
CA GLN A 146 3.28 14.12 17.62
C GLN A 146 3.49 14.33 16.12
N ALA A 147 4.13 15.44 15.79
CA ALA A 147 4.54 15.77 14.44
C ALA A 147 6.05 16.04 14.42
N GLU A 148 6.69 15.62 13.34
CA GLU A 148 8.10 15.83 13.12
C GLU A 148 8.35 16.32 11.70
N THR A 149 9.10 17.43 11.59
CA THR A 149 9.57 17.93 10.29
C THR A 149 10.79 17.14 9.87
N ILE A 150 10.78 16.64 8.63
CA ILE A 150 11.94 16.02 8.00
C ILE A 150 12.22 16.66 6.65
N THR A 151 13.48 16.63 6.24
CA THR A 151 13.92 17.08 4.93
C THR A 151 14.19 15.88 4.04
N LEU A 152 13.45 15.74 2.94
CA LEU A 152 13.70 14.75 1.89
C LEU A 152 14.09 15.47 0.60
N HIS A 153 15.19 15.03 -0.01
CA HIS A 153 15.83 15.62 -1.19
C HIS A 153 15.86 17.17 -1.20
N GLY A 154 16.11 17.78 -0.03
CA GLY A 154 16.23 19.23 0.14
C GLY A 154 14.91 19.99 0.35
N GLN A 155 13.78 19.29 0.51
CA GLN A 155 12.48 19.89 0.79
C GLN A 155 11.87 19.33 2.09
N ASP A 156 11.30 20.21 2.89
CA ASP A 156 10.70 19.84 4.17
C ASP A 156 9.27 19.31 4.00
N LEU A 157 8.95 18.28 4.78
CA LEU A 157 7.59 17.79 5.01
C LEU A 157 7.39 17.46 6.49
N VAL A 158 6.13 17.34 6.90
CA VAL A 158 5.76 16.98 8.27
C VAL A 158 5.22 15.56 8.28
N VAL A 159 5.80 14.71 9.10
CA VAL A 159 5.26 13.39 9.43
C VAL A 159 4.52 13.50 10.76
N MET A 160 3.22 13.26 10.73
CA MET A 160 2.33 13.29 11.90
C MET A 160 2.00 11.85 12.31
N GLY A 161 1.94 11.57 13.60
CA GLY A 161 1.50 10.29 14.12
C GLY A 161 0.35 10.44 15.10
N LEU A 162 -0.75 9.74 14.82
CA LEU A 162 -1.89 9.62 15.72
C LEU A 162 -1.81 8.30 16.48
N ALA A 163 -1.64 8.36 17.80
CA ALA A 163 -1.58 7.16 18.64
C ALA A 163 -2.95 6.51 18.77
N GLU A 164 -2.97 5.18 18.84
CA GLU A 164 -4.17 4.44 19.20
C GLU A 164 -4.52 4.69 20.68
N LYS A 165 -5.82 4.92 20.95
CA LYS A 165 -6.33 5.21 22.30
C LYS A 165 -7.57 4.38 22.62
N PRO A 166 -7.70 3.88 23.87
CA PRO A 166 -8.94 3.25 24.32
C PRO A 166 -10.17 4.11 24.04
N GLY A 167 -11.30 3.46 23.72
CA GLY A 167 -12.59 4.13 23.56
C GLY A 167 -12.81 4.83 22.22
N ARG A 168 -11.91 4.68 21.23
CA ARG A 168 -12.05 5.18 19.86
C ARG A 168 -12.38 6.67 19.78
N HIS A 169 -11.66 7.47 20.57
CA HIS A 169 -11.87 8.92 20.64
C HIS A 169 -11.68 9.62 19.30
N PHE A 170 -10.87 9.04 18.40
CA PHE A 170 -10.66 9.53 17.03
C PHE A 170 -11.92 9.52 16.16
N LEU A 171 -12.98 8.79 16.53
CA LEU A 171 -14.26 8.78 15.80
C LEU A 171 -15.22 9.91 16.21
N LYS A 172 -14.89 10.69 17.24
CA LYS A 172 -15.79 11.70 17.82
C LYS A 172 -15.31 13.11 17.50
N GLY A 173 -15.75 13.73 16.41
CA GLY A 173 -15.24 15.04 15.98
C GLY A 173 -13.76 14.98 15.57
N ASP A 174 -13.04 16.10 15.70
CA ASP A 174 -11.69 16.26 15.18
C ASP A 174 -10.70 15.25 15.78
N ALA A 175 -10.29 14.27 14.97
CA ALA A 175 -9.37 13.23 15.38
C ALA A 175 -8.00 13.79 15.78
N LEU A 176 -7.58 14.92 15.19
CA LEU A 176 -6.28 15.54 15.38
C LEU A 176 -6.27 16.66 16.42
N ARG A 177 -7.36 16.82 17.20
CA ARG A 177 -7.51 17.93 18.16
C ARG A 177 -6.36 18.05 19.18
N TYR A 178 -5.75 16.92 19.56
CA TYR A 178 -4.68 16.86 20.54
C TYR A 178 -3.27 16.75 19.93
N LEU A 179 -3.17 16.68 18.61
CA LEU A 179 -1.88 16.67 17.91
C LEU A 179 -1.46 18.13 17.67
N PRO A 180 -0.41 18.64 18.34
CA PRO A 180 0.05 20.00 18.11
C PRO A 180 0.84 20.09 16.80
N LEU A 181 0.74 21.23 16.14
CA LEU A 181 1.64 21.64 15.06
C LEU A 181 2.25 22.99 15.41
N GLU A 182 3.54 23.13 15.12
CA GLU A 182 4.23 24.42 15.21
C GLU A 182 3.84 25.31 14.02
N ALA A 183 4.02 26.62 14.16
CA ALA A 183 3.56 27.59 13.16
C ALA A 183 4.21 27.40 11.79
N ASP A 184 5.48 26.99 11.76
CA ASP A 184 6.24 26.68 10.54
C ASP A 184 5.81 25.36 9.89
N GLN A 185 5.21 24.43 10.65
CA GLN A 185 4.67 23.16 10.14
C GLN A 185 3.33 23.33 9.41
N LEU A 186 2.58 24.40 9.68
CA LEU A 186 1.25 24.61 9.11
C LEU A 186 1.26 24.73 7.59
N ALA A 187 2.30 25.33 7.01
CA ALA A 187 2.41 25.53 5.56
C ALA A 187 3.08 24.37 4.81
N LEU A 188 3.68 23.41 5.53
CA LEU A 188 4.40 22.28 4.93
C LEU A 188 3.45 21.16 4.49
N PRO A 189 3.83 20.36 3.47
CA PRO A 189 3.16 19.11 3.13
C PRO A 189 3.13 18.17 4.33
N LYS A 190 2.04 17.43 4.51
CA LYS A 190 1.81 16.61 5.70
C LYS A 190 1.43 15.18 5.35
N ILE A 191 2.12 14.23 5.96
CA ILE A 191 1.80 12.81 5.93
C ILE A 191 1.33 12.40 7.32
N LEU A 192 0.14 11.82 7.43
CA LEU A 192 -0.40 11.28 8.68
C LEU A 192 -0.26 9.77 8.71
N LEU A 193 0.38 9.26 9.76
CA LEU A 193 0.33 7.86 10.17
C LEU A 193 -0.79 7.68 11.18
N ALA A 194 -1.80 6.89 10.84
CA ALA A 194 -2.91 6.57 11.72
C ALA A 194 -3.37 5.14 11.50
N HIS A 195 -3.82 4.44 12.53
CA HIS A 195 -4.15 3.04 12.39
C HIS A 195 -5.51 2.79 11.71
N HIS A 196 -6.51 3.65 11.98
CA HIS A 196 -7.92 3.42 11.66
C HIS A 196 -8.39 4.12 10.36
N PRO A 197 -8.64 3.40 9.26
CA PRO A 197 -9.03 4.02 8.00
C PRO A 197 -10.47 4.55 8.01
N GLU A 198 -11.37 4.00 8.83
CA GLU A 198 -12.76 4.44 8.94
C GLU A 198 -12.92 5.85 9.56
N ALA A 199 -11.85 6.39 10.14
CA ALA A 199 -11.80 7.74 10.66
C ALA A 199 -11.33 8.78 9.61
N PHE A 200 -11.19 8.39 8.34
CA PHE A 200 -10.63 9.23 7.27
C PHE A 200 -11.14 10.67 7.28
N LEU A 201 -12.47 10.85 7.24
CA LEU A 201 -13.08 12.19 7.21
C LEU A 201 -12.78 13.00 8.48
N ARG A 202 -12.58 12.33 9.62
CA ARG A 202 -12.26 12.97 10.91
C ARG A 202 -10.85 13.53 10.94
N TYR A 203 -9.92 12.97 10.15
CA TYR A 203 -8.56 13.50 10.01
C TYR A 203 -8.50 14.85 9.29
N HIS A 204 -9.60 15.26 8.65
CA HIS A 204 -9.69 16.50 7.89
C HIS A 204 -10.62 17.55 8.51
N GLU A 205 -11.18 17.31 9.72
CA GLU A 205 -12.05 18.28 10.40
C GLU A 205 -11.31 19.56 10.80
N SER A 206 -10.01 19.47 11.10
CA SER A 206 -9.13 20.62 11.28
C SER A 206 -8.49 21.00 9.94
N ILE A 207 -8.87 22.13 9.38
CA ILE A 207 -8.34 22.63 8.09
C ILE A 207 -6.81 22.77 8.13
N GLU A 208 -6.28 23.34 9.22
CA GLU A 208 -4.83 23.60 9.39
C GLU A 208 -3.99 22.32 9.54
N LYS A 209 -4.57 21.29 10.17
CA LYS A 209 -3.91 19.99 10.40
C LYS A 209 -4.19 18.96 9.31
N SER A 210 -5.07 19.29 8.37
CA SER A 210 -5.55 18.40 7.32
C SER A 210 -4.39 17.81 6.50
N PRO A 211 -4.13 16.50 6.57
CA PRO A 211 -3.00 15.88 5.87
C PRO A 211 -3.18 15.88 4.35
N ASP A 212 -2.08 15.78 3.61
CA ASP A 212 -2.07 15.56 2.16
C ASP A 212 -2.12 14.05 1.84
N LEU A 213 -1.48 13.24 2.68
CA LEU A 213 -1.52 11.77 2.61
C LEU A 213 -1.78 11.18 3.99
N VAL A 214 -2.73 10.27 4.09
CA VAL A 214 -2.95 9.42 5.27
C VAL A 214 -2.53 7.99 4.94
N LEU A 215 -1.72 7.36 5.79
CA LEU A 215 -1.38 5.95 5.71
C LEU A 215 -2.07 5.22 6.85
N SER A 216 -2.86 4.18 6.54
CA SER A 216 -3.55 3.37 7.55
C SER A 216 -3.61 1.88 7.23
N GLY A 217 -3.83 1.08 8.27
CA GLY A 217 -4.02 -0.37 8.14
C GLY A 217 -5.33 -0.78 8.79
N HIS A 218 -5.25 -1.65 9.80
CA HIS A 218 -6.34 -2.10 10.67
C HIS A 218 -7.40 -3.00 10.00
N ALA A 219 -7.90 -2.61 8.83
CA ALA A 219 -8.96 -3.33 8.14
C ALA A 219 -8.51 -4.68 7.55
N GLN A 220 -7.20 -4.86 7.37
CA GLN A 220 -6.55 -6.09 6.92
C GLN A 220 -7.18 -6.68 5.64
N GLY A 221 -7.60 -5.82 4.70
CA GLY A 221 -8.24 -6.23 3.46
C GLY A 221 -9.63 -6.87 3.61
N GLY A 222 -10.21 -6.88 4.81
CA GLY A 222 -11.48 -7.54 5.11
C GLY A 222 -11.38 -9.06 5.26
N GLN A 223 -10.17 -9.58 5.55
CA GLN A 223 -9.78 -10.99 5.76
C GLN A 223 -10.00 -11.92 4.54
N ILE A 224 -11.24 -12.06 4.11
CA ILE A 224 -11.69 -12.82 2.93
C ILE A 224 -12.20 -11.83 1.90
N ARG A 225 -11.66 -11.90 0.69
CA ARG A 225 -12.06 -11.02 -0.41
C ARG A 225 -12.75 -11.80 -1.51
N ILE A 226 -13.90 -11.29 -1.96
CA ILE A 226 -14.59 -11.82 -3.13
C ILE A 226 -14.31 -10.89 -4.32
N PRO A 227 -13.82 -11.41 -5.46
CA PRO A 227 -13.58 -10.60 -6.65
C PRO A 227 -14.85 -9.82 -7.04
N GLY A 228 -14.71 -8.52 -7.27
CA GLY A 228 -15.82 -7.61 -7.60
C GLY A 228 -16.67 -7.12 -6.42
N LEU A 229 -16.65 -7.80 -5.26
CA LEU A 229 -17.39 -7.38 -4.07
C LEU A 229 -16.50 -6.73 -3.00
N GLY A 230 -15.24 -7.17 -2.89
CA GLY A 230 -14.28 -6.69 -1.89
C GLY A 230 -14.23 -7.56 -0.64
N GLY A 231 -13.76 -6.97 0.46
CA GLY A 231 -13.63 -7.63 1.76
C GLY A 231 -14.98 -7.91 2.41
N LEU A 232 -15.11 -9.04 3.11
CA LEU A 232 -16.37 -9.44 3.73
C LEU A 232 -16.57 -8.92 5.15
N TYR A 233 -15.48 -8.77 5.90
CA TYR A 233 -15.54 -8.31 7.28
C TYR A 233 -14.25 -7.65 7.72
N ALA A 234 -14.34 -6.46 8.32
CA ALA A 234 -13.22 -5.81 8.99
C ALA A 234 -13.61 -5.44 10.42
N SER A 235 -12.63 -5.50 11.32
CA SER A 235 -12.79 -4.99 12.68
C SER A 235 -13.20 -3.51 12.63
N ASP A 236 -14.08 -3.11 13.55
CA ASP A 236 -14.63 -1.76 13.69
C ASP A 236 -15.49 -1.22 12.53
N GLN A 237 -15.49 -1.87 11.35
CA GLN A 237 -16.35 -1.55 10.20
C GLN A 237 -17.50 -2.54 9.98
N GLY A 238 -17.39 -3.77 10.50
CA GLY A 238 -18.43 -4.79 10.38
C GLY A 238 -18.42 -5.51 9.03
N HIS A 239 -19.60 -5.92 8.56
CA HIS A 239 -19.78 -6.65 7.31
C HIS A 239 -19.75 -5.74 6.09
N LEU A 240 -19.18 -6.23 4.99
CA LEU A 240 -18.98 -5.48 3.74
C LEU A 240 -18.34 -4.09 3.99
N PRO A 241 -17.20 -4.05 4.69
CA PRO A 241 -16.51 -2.82 5.05
C PRO A 241 -16.15 -1.96 3.82
N GLN A 242 -16.26 -0.64 3.99
CA GLN A 242 -15.97 0.32 2.93
C GLN A 242 -14.46 0.51 2.72
N TYR A 243 -13.70 0.63 3.82
CA TYR A 243 -12.30 1.04 3.80
C TYR A 243 -11.40 -0.16 4.09
N THR A 244 -11.02 -0.92 3.05
CA THR A 244 -10.25 -2.18 3.23
C THR A 244 -8.89 -2.26 2.55
N GLU A 245 -8.69 -1.55 1.43
CA GLU A 245 -7.44 -1.48 0.68
C GLU A 245 -7.49 -0.27 -0.27
N GLY A 246 -6.36 0.12 -0.84
CA GLY A 246 -6.35 1.06 -1.95
C GLY A 246 -6.36 2.52 -1.51
N VAL A 247 -6.69 3.39 -2.48
CA VAL A 247 -6.63 4.84 -2.33
C VAL A 247 -8.04 5.42 -2.27
N PHE A 248 -8.33 6.21 -1.23
CA PHE A 248 -9.56 6.97 -1.07
C PHE A 248 -9.23 8.46 -1.08
N ARG A 249 -9.93 9.25 -1.88
CA ARG A 249 -9.74 10.70 -1.94
C ARG A 249 -10.74 11.41 -1.03
N LEU A 250 -10.32 12.53 -0.47
CA LEU A 250 -11.20 13.38 0.33
C LEU A 250 -12.28 13.99 -0.58
N PRO A 251 -13.58 13.89 -0.23
CA PRO A 251 -14.62 14.57 -0.99
C PRO A 251 -14.38 16.09 -1.02
N GLY A 252 -14.32 16.65 -2.24
CA GLY A 252 -14.06 18.08 -2.45
C GLY A 252 -12.57 18.45 -2.56
N ASP A 253 -11.63 17.54 -2.29
CA ASP A 253 -10.20 17.77 -2.51
C ASP A 253 -9.52 16.49 -2.98
N GLN A 254 -9.32 16.39 -4.30
CA GLN A 254 -8.72 15.21 -4.91
C GLN A 254 -7.25 14.99 -4.52
N TYR A 255 -6.54 16.02 -4.07
CA TYR A 255 -5.11 15.93 -3.75
C TYR A 255 -4.83 15.47 -2.32
N LYS A 256 -5.90 15.28 -1.52
CA LYS A 256 -5.84 14.67 -0.20
C LYS A 256 -6.37 13.26 -0.25
N CYS A 257 -5.57 12.30 0.19
CA CYS A 257 -5.97 10.90 0.12
C CYS A 257 -5.57 10.07 1.35
N LEU A 258 -6.25 8.94 1.48
CA LEU A 258 -5.94 7.84 2.38
C LEU A 258 -5.48 6.65 1.54
N VAL A 259 -4.34 6.07 1.90
CA VAL A 259 -3.84 4.80 1.39
C VAL A 259 -3.98 3.75 2.49
N ILE A 260 -4.69 2.66 2.17
CA ILE A 260 -4.99 1.58 3.11
C ILE A 260 -4.21 0.34 2.74
N SER A 261 -3.40 -0.14 3.68
CA SER A 261 -2.72 -1.43 3.59
C SER A 261 -3.65 -2.56 4.03
N ARG A 262 -3.65 -3.66 3.28
CA ARG A 262 -4.23 -4.95 3.69
C ARG A 262 -3.44 -5.64 4.81
N GLY A 263 -2.32 -5.07 5.22
CA GLY A 263 -1.43 -5.61 6.24
C GLY A 263 -0.56 -6.76 5.75
N ILE A 264 0.53 -7.00 6.46
CA ILE A 264 1.49 -8.07 6.16
C ILE A 264 1.10 -9.36 6.87
N GLY A 265 0.78 -9.29 8.17
CA GLY A 265 0.51 -10.44 9.00
C GLY A 265 -0.94 -10.92 8.96
N THR A 266 -1.29 -11.86 9.82
CA THR A 266 -2.67 -12.34 9.98
C THR A 266 -3.20 -12.06 11.38
N PRO A 267 -4.49 -11.72 11.54
CA PRO A 267 -5.11 -11.62 12.85
C PRO A 267 -5.23 -13.01 13.50
N LYS A 268 -5.60 -13.01 14.79
CA LYS A 268 -5.78 -14.20 15.65
C LYS A 268 -6.49 -15.42 15.05
N TRP A 269 -7.40 -15.25 14.09
CA TRP A 269 -8.19 -16.35 13.51
C TRP A 269 -8.09 -16.37 11.97
N HIS A 270 -7.38 -17.40 11.47
CA HIS A 270 -7.41 -18.00 10.13
C HIS A 270 -7.01 -17.21 8.86
N VAL A 271 -6.74 -18.05 7.86
CA VAL A 271 -6.23 -17.92 6.49
C VAL A 271 -6.79 -16.73 5.69
N ARG A 272 -5.90 -15.98 5.04
CA ARG A 272 -6.20 -14.99 3.99
C ARG A 272 -6.74 -15.69 2.73
N PHE A 273 -7.82 -15.21 2.15
CA PHE A 273 -8.36 -15.70 0.87
C PHE A 273 -8.59 -14.55 -0.09
N ASN A 274 -7.95 -14.61 -1.27
CA ASN A 274 -7.85 -13.50 -2.25
C ASN A 274 -7.37 -12.18 -1.61
N ASN A 275 -6.58 -12.28 -0.55
CA ASN A 275 -6.20 -11.18 0.32
C ASN A 275 -4.73 -11.31 0.70
N GLN A 276 -3.86 -11.41 -0.30
CA GLN A 276 -2.42 -11.61 -0.11
C GLN A 276 -1.85 -10.57 0.86
N SER A 277 -0.87 -10.98 1.68
CA SER A 277 -0.05 -10.07 2.48
C SER A 277 0.51 -8.95 1.61
N GLU A 278 0.53 -7.73 2.14
CA GLU A 278 0.81 -6.56 1.32
C GLU A 278 1.84 -5.63 1.97
N LEU A 279 2.93 -5.38 1.25
CA LEU A 279 3.80 -4.22 1.41
C LEU A 279 3.30 -3.12 0.46
N VAL A 280 2.93 -1.98 1.01
CA VAL A 280 2.48 -0.83 0.22
C VAL A 280 3.66 0.09 -0.08
N LEU A 281 3.84 0.46 -1.34
CA LEU A 281 4.86 1.38 -1.82
C LEU A 281 4.15 2.62 -2.33
N VAL A 282 4.35 3.75 -1.67
CA VAL A 282 3.79 5.03 -2.12
C VAL A 282 4.89 5.86 -2.75
N GLN A 283 4.66 6.35 -3.96
CA GLN A 283 5.50 7.33 -4.61
C GLN A 283 4.76 8.65 -4.74
N LEU A 284 5.40 9.75 -4.35
CA LEU A 284 4.83 11.09 -4.39
C LEU A 284 5.10 11.76 -5.74
N THR A 285 4.12 12.49 -6.27
CA THR A 285 4.28 13.28 -7.50
C THR A 285 3.43 14.55 -7.49
N ALA A 286 3.90 15.59 -8.17
CA ALA A 286 3.12 16.79 -8.43
C ALA A 286 2.05 16.60 -9.51
N SER A 287 2.30 15.71 -10.48
CA SER A 287 1.38 15.41 -11.59
C SER A 287 1.63 14.00 -12.09
N LYS A 288 0.57 13.18 -12.09
CA LYS A 288 0.66 11.80 -12.59
C LYS A 288 1.01 11.76 -14.07
N GLU A 289 0.42 12.65 -14.87
CA GLU A 289 0.68 12.73 -16.30
C GLU A 289 2.15 13.03 -16.57
N ALA A 290 2.70 14.07 -15.93
CA ALA A 290 4.09 14.45 -16.12
C ALA A 290 5.06 13.36 -15.61
N PHE A 291 4.72 12.67 -14.52
CA PHE A 291 5.49 11.53 -14.02
C PHE A 291 5.53 10.39 -15.05
N LEU A 292 4.37 9.97 -15.54
CA LEU A 292 4.25 8.89 -16.52
C LEU A 292 4.94 9.23 -17.84
N GLU A 293 4.84 10.48 -18.31
CA GLU A 293 5.53 10.94 -19.50
C GLU A 293 7.06 10.82 -19.36
N ARG A 294 7.62 11.13 -18.18
CA ARG A 294 9.06 10.98 -17.92
C ARG A 294 9.49 9.51 -17.90
N GLU A 295 8.75 8.65 -17.19
CA GLU A 295 9.01 7.21 -17.11
C GLU A 295 8.95 6.53 -18.49
N LEU A 296 7.94 6.89 -19.29
CA LEU A 296 7.82 6.42 -20.67
C LEU A 296 8.99 6.91 -21.52
N ALA A 297 9.40 8.17 -21.39
CA ALA A 297 10.54 8.71 -22.14
C ALA A 297 11.89 8.10 -21.72
N GLU A 298 12.04 7.66 -20.47
CA GLU A 298 13.22 6.93 -20.01
C GLU A 298 13.24 5.50 -20.55
N THR A 299 12.12 4.80 -20.44
CA THR A 299 11.93 3.46 -21.02
C THR A 299 12.19 3.46 -22.54
N ASP A 300 11.67 4.46 -23.25
CA ASP A 300 11.89 4.63 -24.70
C ASP A 300 13.38 4.83 -25.03
N ARG A 301 14.12 5.56 -24.18
CA ARG A 301 15.57 5.76 -24.34
C ARG A 301 16.34 4.45 -24.14
N GLU A 302 15.97 3.65 -23.15
CA GLU A 302 16.57 2.33 -22.93
C GLU A 302 16.29 1.37 -24.08
N ILE A 303 15.02 1.26 -24.51
CA ILE A 303 14.63 0.40 -25.63
C ILE A 303 15.36 0.82 -26.92
N ALA A 304 15.44 2.12 -27.19
CA ALA A 304 16.16 2.64 -28.36
C ALA A 304 17.66 2.30 -28.31
N ALA A 305 18.28 2.25 -27.12
CA ALA A 305 19.68 1.83 -26.96
C ALA A 305 19.92 0.37 -27.37
N TYR A 306 18.87 -0.46 -27.35
CA TYR A 306 18.88 -1.85 -27.82
C TYR A 306 18.29 -2.02 -29.25
N GLY A 307 18.04 -0.92 -29.96
CA GLY A 307 17.48 -0.94 -31.31
C GLY A 307 15.99 -1.30 -31.37
N GLY A 308 15.28 -1.23 -30.24
CA GLY A 308 13.84 -1.44 -30.19
C GLY A 308 13.03 -0.19 -30.58
N LEU A 309 11.72 -0.36 -30.73
CA LEU A 309 10.78 0.73 -31.04
C LEU A 309 10.32 1.43 -29.77
N SER A 310 10.25 2.76 -29.80
CA SER A 310 9.61 3.55 -28.74
C SER A 310 8.14 3.20 -28.58
N TRP A 311 7.56 3.50 -27.42
CA TRP A 311 6.15 3.33 -27.12
C TRP A 311 5.27 4.09 -28.10
N LYS A 312 5.66 5.32 -28.47
CA LYS A 312 4.94 6.12 -29.47
C LYS A 312 4.88 5.40 -30.83
N GLN A 313 5.99 4.80 -31.25
CA GLN A 313 6.08 4.01 -32.48
C GLN A 313 5.27 2.70 -32.39
N ALA A 314 5.38 1.97 -31.28
CA ALA A 314 4.60 0.76 -31.04
C ALA A 314 3.08 1.04 -31.04
N LYS A 315 2.67 2.13 -30.40
CA LYS A 315 1.27 2.59 -30.36
C LYS A 315 0.76 3.02 -31.74
N ALA A 316 1.59 3.72 -32.51
CA ALA A 316 1.27 4.07 -33.90
C ALA A 316 1.07 2.82 -34.77
N ILE A 317 1.92 1.79 -34.64
CA ILE A 317 1.75 0.50 -35.31
C ILE A 317 0.44 -0.19 -34.90
N LEU A 318 0.15 -0.26 -33.60
CA LEU A 318 -1.08 -0.87 -33.08
C LEU A 318 -2.35 -0.14 -33.56
N ASN A 319 -2.26 1.17 -33.76
CA ASN A 319 -3.35 2.00 -34.26
C ASN A 319 -3.42 2.07 -35.80
N ASN A 320 -2.56 1.36 -36.54
CA ASN A 320 -2.41 1.46 -37.99
C ASN A 320 -2.04 2.87 -38.50
N GLU A 321 -1.35 3.66 -37.67
CA GLU A 321 -0.82 4.99 -37.98
C GLU A 321 0.66 4.90 -38.37
N VAL A 322 1.00 4.03 -39.33
CA VAL A 322 2.41 3.77 -39.72
C VAL A 322 2.83 4.69 -40.87
N ASP A 323 3.92 5.45 -40.69
CA ASP A 323 4.57 6.21 -41.76
C ASP A 323 5.69 5.42 -42.45
N GLU A 324 6.22 5.94 -43.57
CA GLU A 324 7.26 5.24 -44.36
C GLU A 324 8.56 5.01 -43.58
N GLU A 325 8.90 5.90 -42.65
CA GLU A 325 10.11 5.82 -41.83
C GLU A 325 9.99 4.71 -40.76
N LEU A 326 8.83 4.63 -40.12
CA LEU A 326 8.49 3.59 -39.16
C LEU A 326 8.37 2.21 -39.84
N ALA A 327 7.78 2.15 -41.04
CA ALA A 327 7.70 0.92 -41.83
C ALA A 327 9.11 0.38 -42.18
N ALA A 328 10.06 1.24 -42.50
CA ALA A 328 11.44 0.85 -42.78
C ALA A 328 12.19 0.34 -41.54
N GLN A 329 11.99 0.97 -40.37
CA GLN A 329 12.59 0.51 -39.10
C GLN A 329 12.02 -0.84 -38.66
N THR A 330 10.72 -1.06 -38.83
CA THR A 330 10.06 -2.33 -38.49
C THR A 330 10.55 -3.47 -39.40
N ALA A 331 10.91 -3.16 -40.65
CA ALA A 331 11.48 -4.12 -41.60
C ALA A 331 12.96 -4.46 -41.34
N GLN A 332 13.70 -3.58 -40.64
CA GLN A 332 15.11 -3.78 -40.25
C GLN A 332 15.27 -4.44 -38.87
N ALA A 333 14.29 -4.30 -37.98
CA ALA A 333 14.28 -4.99 -36.71
C ALA A 333 14.02 -6.49 -36.93
N ASP A 334 15.08 -7.26 -37.16
CA ASP A 334 15.04 -8.71 -36.95
C ASP A 334 14.53 -8.93 -35.52
N LEU A 335 13.30 -9.43 -35.39
CA LEU A 335 12.70 -9.85 -34.13
C LEU A 335 13.47 -11.06 -33.59
N VAL A 336 14.68 -10.82 -33.11
CA VAL A 336 15.39 -11.76 -32.24
C VAL A 336 14.65 -11.71 -30.91
N PRO A 337 14.03 -12.81 -30.44
CA PRO A 337 13.45 -12.83 -29.13
C PRO A 337 14.62 -12.72 -28.15
N ALA A 338 14.79 -11.54 -27.55
CA ALA A 338 15.73 -11.36 -26.46
C ALA A 338 15.28 -12.28 -25.32
N LYS A 339 15.98 -13.41 -25.17
CA LYS A 339 16.08 -14.10 -23.89
C LYS A 339 16.86 -13.19 -22.96
N SER A 340 16.18 -12.20 -22.40
CA SER A 340 16.57 -11.56 -21.16
C SER A 340 15.38 -11.71 -20.23
N GLU A 341 15.58 -12.44 -19.15
CA GLU A 341 14.71 -12.46 -17.98
C GLU A 341 14.67 -11.03 -17.40
N VAL A 342 13.90 -10.16 -18.04
CA VAL A 342 13.35 -8.97 -17.41
C VAL A 342 11.94 -9.41 -17.06
N GLU A 343 11.74 -9.83 -15.81
CA GLU A 343 10.40 -9.91 -15.26
C GLU A 343 9.80 -8.51 -15.39
N ALA A 344 8.95 -8.32 -16.39
CA ALA A 344 8.10 -7.16 -16.48
C ALA A 344 7.16 -7.22 -15.27
N GLU A 345 7.60 -6.70 -14.13
CA GLU A 345 6.70 -6.22 -13.09
C GLU A 345 5.83 -5.18 -13.80
N THR A 346 4.64 -5.61 -14.19
CA THR A 346 3.62 -4.68 -14.64
C THR A 346 3.38 -3.80 -13.44
N LEU A 347 3.84 -2.55 -13.50
CA LEU A 347 3.36 -1.46 -12.65
C LEU A 347 1.85 -1.40 -12.88
N ALA A 348 1.12 -2.22 -12.13
CA ALA A 348 -0.31 -2.11 -12.00
C ALA A 348 -0.53 -0.85 -11.17
N ILE A 349 -0.36 0.31 -11.82
CA ILE A 349 -0.86 1.58 -11.34
C ILE A 349 -2.37 1.39 -11.34
N THR A 350 -2.88 0.98 -10.18
CA THR A 350 -4.32 0.89 -9.97
C THR A 350 -4.83 2.32 -10.02
N ASP A 351 -5.44 2.67 -11.15
CA ASP A 351 -6.26 3.87 -11.27
C ASP A 351 -7.45 3.70 -10.28
N PRO A 352 -7.51 4.50 -9.20
CA PRO A 352 -8.59 4.39 -8.22
C PRO A 352 -9.97 4.66 -8.82
N ASP A 353 -10.04 5.36 -9.97
CA ASP A 353 -11.31 5.77 -10.59
C ASP A 353 -12.01 4.62 -11.33
N GLN A 354 -11.28 3.58 -11.74
CA GLN A 354 -11.87 2.40 -12.40
C GLN A 354 -12.72 1.54 -11.43
N GLY A 355 -12.52 1.69 -10.11
CA GLY A 355 -13.31 1.01 -9.08
C GLY A 355 -14.50 1.80 -8.54
N GLN A 356 -14.62 3.10 -8.83
CA GLN A 356 -15.63 3.98 -8.23
C GLN A 356 -16.88 4.24 -9.10
N ARG A 357 -16.87 3.88 -10.40
CA ARG A 357 -17.99 4.20 -11.30
C ARG A 357 -19.31 3.45 -11.03
N SER A 358 -19.40 2.55 -10.06
CA SER A 358 -20.63 1.77 -9.82
C SER A 358 -21.44 2.13 -8.56
N LYS A 359 -21.09 3.14 -7.75
CA LYS A 359 -21.73 3.33 -6.44
C LYS A 359 -22.32 4.71 -6.10
N TYR A 360 -22.35 5.66 -7.03
CA TYR A 360 -22.86 7.02 -6.75
C TYR A 360 -24.28 7.32 -7.27
N LEU A 361 -25.03 6.34 -7.77
CA LEU A 361 -26.42 6.53 -8.22
C LEU A 361 -27.41 5.80 -7.31
N SER A 362 -27.67 6.37 -6.12
CA SER A 362 -28.96 6.25 -5.44
C SER A 362 -29.02 7.28 -4.30
N ILE A 363 -29.35 8.53 -4.63
CA ILE A 363 -29.99 9.43 -3.67
C ILE A 363 -31.43 9.57 -4.17
N GLN A 364 -32.36 9.20 -3.29
CA GLN A 364 -33.80 9.21 -3.48
C GLN A 364 -34.30 10.61 -3.92
N GLU A 365 -35.02 10.67 -5.03
CA GLU A 365 -36.09 11.64 -5.21
C GLU A 365 -37.33 11.08 -4.50
N GLU A 366 -37.54 11.52 -3.26
CA GLU A 366 -38.87 11.56 -2.65
C GLU A 366 -39.24 13.04 -2.52
N SER A 367 -40.05 13.51 -3.47
CA SER A 367 -40.85 14.72 -3.31
C SER A 367 -42.14 14.57 -4.11
N ASP A 368 -43.23 14.47 -3.35
CA ASP A 368 -44.59 14.94 -3.63
C ASP A 368 -45.31 14.48 -4.91
N GLU A 369 -46.39 13.71 -4.72
CA GLU A 369 -47.72 14.11 -5.23
C GLU A 369 -48.86 13.28 -4.59
N VAL A 370 -49.72 14.01 -3.87
CA VAL A 370 -51.16 13.82 -3.53
C VAL A 370 -51.59 12.70 -2.57
#